data_AF-A0ABD1BVP3-F1
#
_entry.id   AF-A0ABD1BVP3-F1
#
_cell.length_a   1.000
_cell.length_b   1.000
_cell.length_c   1.000
_cell.angle_alpha   90.00
_cell.angle_beta   90.00
_cell.angle_gamma   90.00
#
_symmetry.space_group_name_H-M   'P 1'
#
loop_
_entity.id
_entity.type
_entity.pdbx_description
1 polymer ?
#
loop_
_entity_poly.entity_id
_entity_poly.type
_entity_poly.pdbx_seq_one_letter_code
_entity_poly.pdbx_strand_id
1 'polypeptide(L)'
;MNTVLNVKGKTKDNIKSRLDLADICDRAFLEVQPDGKYIFPPYGLQGDKKREFFDWIRDDVKFTDGYASNLRNCIDYGEGKFTGMKSHDCHVVMQRLLPFAFAHLLDRDVYQAIAGVGSFFRDLCTRTLTR
;
A
#
# COMPACT_ATOMS: atom_id res chain seq x y z
N MET A 1 -0.85 0.80 4.46
CA MET A 1 0.56 0.38 4.30
C MET A 1 0.81 -1.08 4.62
N ASN A 2 0.42 -1.59 5.79
CA ASN A 2 0.75 -2.98 6.19
C ASN A 2 0.37 -4.06 5.17
N THR A 3 -0.79 -3.90 4.50
CA THR A 3 -1.24 -4.82 3.45
C THR A 3 -0.29 -4.84 2.24
N VAL A 4 0.06 -3.67 1.69
CA VAL A 4 0.98 -3.59 0.52
C VAL A 4 2.42 -3.93 0.89
N LEU A 5 2.83 -3.63 2.12
CA LEU A 5 4.13 -4.08 2.64
C LEU A 5 4.10 -5.55 3.09
N ASN A 6 3.01 -6.29 2.90
CA ASN A 6 2.89 -7.69 3.34
C ASN A 6 3.43 -7.94 4.76
N VAL A 7 3.02 -7.11 5.73
CA VAL A 7 3.48 -7.22 7.12
C VAL A 7 2.76 -8.40 7.78
N LYS A 8 3.54 -9.40 8.21
CA LYS A 8 3.02 -10.63 8.81
C LYS A 8 2.07 -10.33 9.97
N GLY A 9 0.88 -10.93 9.94
CA GLY A 9 -0.15 -10.76 10.98
C GLY A 9 -0.86 -9.40 11.00
N LYS A 10 -0.48 -8.45 10.13
CA LYS A 10 -1.11 -7.12 10.04
C LYS A 10 -1.74 -6.82 8.68
N THR A 11 -1.63 -7.75 7.73
CA THR A 11 -2.37 -7.67 6.46
C THR A 11 -3.88 -7.73 6.71
N LYS A 12 -4.64 -6.94 5.96
CA LYS A 12 -6.11 -6.95 5.96
C LYS A 12 -6.70 -7.87 4.89
N ASP A 13 -5.84 -8.52 4.13
CA ASP A 13 -6.24 -9.54 3.17
C ASP A 13 -5.89 -10.91 3.75
N ASN A 14 -6.93 -11.60 4.19
CA ASN A 14 -6.89 -12.91 4.81
C ASN A 14 -8.08 -13.73 4.32
N ILE A 15 -8.19 -14.98 4.76
CA ILE A 15 -9.26 -15.88 4.31
C ILE A 15 -10.67 -15.31 4.51
N LYS A 16 -10.93 -14.54 5.58
CA LYS A 16 -12.25 -13.91 5.79
C LYS A 16 -12.52 -12.87 4.71
N SER A 17 -11.55 -11.99 4.45
CA SER A 17 -11.64 -11.01 3.37
C SER A 17 -11.82 -11.66 1.99
N ARG A 18 -11.34 -12.91 1.82
CA ARG A 18 -11.51 -13.69 0.58
C ARG A 18 -12.86 -14.34 0.45
N LEU A 19 -13.49 -14.71 1.56
CA LEU A 19 -14.88 -15.18 1.57
C LEU A 19 -15.83 -14.03 1.24
N ASP A 20 -15.57 -12.83 1.77
CA ASP A 20 -16.38 -11.63 1.47
C ASP A 20 -16.36 -11.28 -0.04
N LEU A 21 -15.31 -11.68 -0.79
CA LEU A 21 -15.23 -11.40 -2.23
C LEU A 21 -16.39 -11.99 -3.03
N ALA A 22 -16.89 -13.18 -2.66
CA ALA A 22 -18.01 -13.80 -3.36
C ALA A 22 -19.31 -12.98 -3.23
N ASP A 23 -19.45 -12.26 -2.11
CA ASP A 23 -20.63 -11.43 -1.82
C ASP A 23 -20.53 -10.03 -2.43
N ILE A 24 -19.32 -9.48 -2.57
CA ILE A 24 -19.10 -8.05 -2.91
C ILE A 24 -18.40 -7.83 -4.26
N CYS A 25 -17.88 -8.86 -4.90
CA CYS A 25 -17.11 -8.76 -6.15
C CYS A 25 -17.54 -9.80 -7.18
N ASP A 26 -17.83 -9.36 -8.41
CA ASP A 26 -18.08 -10.24 -9.55
C ASP A 26 -16.77 -10.77 -10.15
N ARG A 27 -16.02 -11.58 -9.36
CA ARG A 27 -14.72 -12.15 -9.75
C ARG A 27 -14.57 -13.58 -9.22
N ALA A 28 -15.38 -14.50 -9.73
CA ALA A 28 -15.40 -15.90 -9.31
C ALA A 28 -14.02 -16.58 -9.31
N PHE A 29 -13.12 -16.19 -10.22
CA PHE A 29 -11.75 -16.73 -10.30
C PHE A 29 -10.84 -16.35 -9.11
N LEU A 30 -11.26 -15.40 -8.25
CA LEU A 30 -10.54 -14.99 -7.04
C LEU A 30 -11.16 -15.53 -5.75
N GLU A 31 -12.29 -16.24 -5.85
CA GLU A 31 -12.98 -16.83 -4.71
C GLU A 31 -12.18 -17.98 -4.09
N VAL A 32 -12.51 -18.30 -2.83
CA VAL A 32 -11.94 -19.46 -2.14
C VAL A 32 -12.52 -20.73 -2.77
N GLN A 33 -11.64 -21.61 -3.23
CA GLN A 33 -12.02 -22.89 -3.82
C GLN A 33 -12.62 -23.83 -2.76
N PRO A 34 -13.43 -24.83 -3.15
CA PRO A 34 -14.02 -25.80 -2.23
C PRO A 34 -13.00 -26.56 -1.37
N ASP A 35 -11.76 -26.70 -1.84
CA ASP A 35 -10.66 -27.32 -1.11
C ASP A 35 -9.98 -26.37 -0.09
N GLY A 36 -10.50 -25.14 0.06
CA GLY A 36 -10.00 -24.10 0.94
C GLY A 36 -8.83 -23.28 0.38
N LYS A 37 -8.39 -23.54 -0.86
CA LYS A 37 -7.30 -22.78 -1.49
C LYS A 37 -7.82 -21.49 -2.11
N TYR A 38 -6.97 -20.47 -2.14
CA TYR A 38 -7.26 -19.19 -2.79
C TYR A 38 -5.97 -18.57 -3.32
N ILE A 39 -6.12 -17.70 -4.31
CA ILE A 39 -4.99 -17.00 -4.92
C ILE A 39 -4.86 -15.62 -4.28
N PHE A 40 -3.65 -15.31 -3.81
CA PHE A 40 -3.32 -13.98 -3.35
C PHE A 40 -2.77 -13.15 -4.52
N PRO A 41 -3.50 -12.15 -5.04
CA PRO A 41 -3.00 -11.26 -6.07
C PRO A 41 -1.67 -10.62 -5.69
N PRO A 42 -0.75 -10.45 -6.66
CA PRO A 42 0.65 -10.08 -6.41
C PRO A 42 0.82 -8.57 -6.14
N TYR A 43 0.00 -7.99 -5.27
CA TYR A 43 0.07 -6.57 -4.95
C TYR A 43 1.03 -6.24 -3.80
N GLY A 44 1.46 -7.25 -3.04
CA GLY A 44 2.36 -7.05 -1.89
C GLY A 44 3.82 -6.97 -2.31
N LEU A 45 4.55 -5.98 -1.81
CA LEU A 45 6.01 -5.92 -1.93
C LEU A 45 6.66 -7.02 -1.08
N GLN A 46 7.56 -7.77 -1.70
CA GLN A 46 8.30 -8.87 -1.09
C GLN A 46 9.79 -8.77 -1.44
N GLY A 47 10.64 -9.36 -0.58
CA GLY A 47 12.08 -9.46 -0.81
C GLY A 47 12.73 -8.11 -1.15
N ASP A 48 13.44 -8.09 -2.28
CA ASP A 48 14.25 -6.96 -2.72
C ASP A 48 13.43 -5.72 -3.05
N LYS A 49 12.24 -5.87 -3.65
CA LYS A 49 11.34 -4.73 -3.96
C LYS A 49 10.92 -3.97 -2.71
N LYS A 50 10.76 -4.66 -1.59
CA LYS A 50 10.44 -4.04 -0.30
C LYS A 50 11.65 -3.26 0.24
N ARG A 51 12.85 -3.81 0.11
CA ARG A 51 14.08 -3.12 0.49
C ARG A 51 14.30 -1.87 -0.35
N GLU A 52 14.17 -1.99 -1.67
CA GLU A 52 14.27 -0.89 -2.63
C GLU A 52 13.30 0.25 -2.29
N PHE A 53 12.05 -0.08 -1.93
CA PHE A 53 11.09 0.90 -1.46
C PHE A 53 11.56 1.69 -0.22
N PHE A 54 12.15 1.00 0.76
CA PHE A 54 12.64 1.65 1.97
C PHE A 54 13.91 2.45 1.73
N ASP A 55 14.81 1.96 0.88
CA ASP A 55 16.04 2.68 0.51
C ASP A 55 15.70 3.97 -0.24
N TRP A 56 14.76 3.92 -1.18
CA TRP A 56 14.24 5.12 -1.83
C TRP A 56 13.66 6.14 -0.83
N ILE A 57 12.89 5.68 0.16
CA ILE A 57 12.36 6.59 1.21
C ILE A 57 13.47 7.18 2.07
N ARG A 58 14.50 6.39 2.38
CA ARG A 58 15.62 6.81 3.22
C ARG A 58 16.50 7.84 2.53
N ASP A 59 16.78 7.61 1.25
CA ASP A 59 17.84 8.32 0.53
C ASP A 59 17.28 9.49 -0.32
N ASP A 60 16.10 9.33 -0.93
CA ASP A 60 15.55 10.28 -1.91
C ASP A 60 14.33 11.06 -1.40
N VAL A 61 13.50 10.48 -0.52
CA VAL A 61 12.27 11.15 -0.06
C VAL A 61 12.58 12.19 1.00
N LYS A 62 12.40 13.45 0.64
CA LYS A 62 12.52 14.61 1.53
C LYS A 62 11.28 15.48 1.43
N PHE A 63 10.81 15.96 2.57
CA PHE A 63 9.71 16.89 2.66
C PHE A 63 10.20 18.25 3.16
N THR A 64 9.51 19.31 2.78
CA THR A 64 9.71 20.63 3.38
C THR A 64 9.31 20.60 4.85
N ASP A 65 9.89 21.51 5.63
CA ASP A 65 9.54 21.64 7.04
C ASP A 65 8.01 21.84 7.24
N GLY A 66 7.47 21.21 8.27
CA GLY A 66 6.05 21.21 8.58
C GLY A 66 5.15 20.35 7.67
N TYR A 67 5.66 19.73 6.60
CA TYR A 67 4.82 18.93 5.70
C TYR A 67 4.56 17.51 6.20
N ALA A 68 5.60 16.77 6.56
CA ALA A 68 5.50 15.41 7.12
C ALA A 68 6.71 15.16 8.03
N SER A 69 6.63 14.12 8.88
CA SER A 69 7.80 13.73 9.66
C SER A 69 8.89 13.13 8.77
N ASN A 70 10.12 13.05 9.29
CA ASN A 70 11.21 12.40 8.59
C ASN A 70 10.99 10.88 8.56
N LEU A 71 10.40 10.39 7.45
CA LEU A 71 9.99 9.00 7.28
C LEU A 71 11.15 8.00 7.40
N ARG A 72 12.40 8.42 7.15
CA ARG A 72 13.59 7.59 7.39
C ARG A 72 13.62 7.03 8.80
N ASN A 73 13.19 7.82 9.79
CA ASN A 73 13.21 7.40 11.20
C ASN A 73 12.10 6.41 11.53
N CYS A 74 11.15 6.22 10.62
CA CYS A 74 10.04 5.28 10.77
C CYS A 74 10.33 3.92 10.12
N ILE A 75 11.47 3.73 9.45
CA ILE A 75 11.76 2.48 8.74
C ILE A 75 12.31 1.43 9.71
N ASP A 76 11.68 0.26 9.73
CA ASP A 76 12.19 -0.94 10.37
C ASP A 76 12.55 -1.97 9.29
N TYR A 77 13.85 -2.06 8.99
CA TYR A 77 14.39 -2.99 8.02
C TYR A 77 14.34 -4.45 8.48
N GLY A 78 14.38 -4.71 9.80
CA GLY A 78 14.35 -6.07 10.33
C GLY A 78 12.99 -6.72 10.11
N GLU A 79 11.93 -5.96 10.37
CA GLU A 79 10.55 -6.42 10.22
C GLU A 79 9.94 -6.05 8.86
N GLY A 80 10.64 -5.24 8.05
CA GLY A 80 10.20 -4.79 6.75
C GLY A 80 8.87 -4.02 6.81
N LYS A 81 8.77 -3.08 7.75
CA LYS A 81 7.56 -2.30 8.03
C LYS A 81 7.93 -0.87 8.42
N PHE A 82 6.93 -0.02 8.51
CA PHE A 82 7.08 1.24 9.22
C PHE A 82 6.68 1.12 10.69
N THR A 83 7.37 1.88 11.54
CA THR A 83 7.10 2.02 12.98
C THR A 83 7.04 3.51 13.34
N GLY A 84 6.27 3.86 14.38
CA GLY A 84 6.23 5.24 14.89
C GLY A 84 5.60 6.30 13.98
N MET A 85 5.03 5.93 12.83
CA MET A 85 4.34 6.89 11.97
C MET A 85 3.07 7.44 12.62
N LYS A 86 2.87 8.74 12.48
CA LYS A 86 1.58 9.36 12.82
C LYS A 86 0.57 9.12 11.69
N SER A 87 -0.71 9.35 12.00
CA SER A 87 -1.78 9.23 11.01
C SER A 87 -1.52 10.10 9.78
N HIS A 88 -1.03 11.33 9.98
CA HIS A 88 -0.67 12.26 8.92
C HIS A 88 0.40 11.69 7.98
N ASP A 89 1.48 11.13 8.52
CA ASP A 89 2.54 10.50 7.72
C ASP A 89 1.99 9.34 6.89
N CYS A 90 1.07 8.56 7.46
CA CYS A 90 0.39 7.49 6.72
C CYS A 90 -0.40 8.02 5.53
N HIS A 91 -1.11 9.15 5.70
CA HIS A 91 -1.85 9.80 4.62
C HIS A 91 -0.91 10.32 3.53
N VAL A 92 0.20 10.95 3.92
CA VAL A 92 1.22 11.42 2.97
C VAL A 92 1.78 10.27 2.15
N VAL A 93 2.18 9.16 2.78
CA VAL A 93 2.67 7.99 2.06
C VAL A 93 1.62 7.48 1.08
N MET A 94 0.38 7.28 1.55
CA MET A 94 -0.72 6.74 0.74
C MET A 94 -1.06 7.60 -0.48
N GLN A 95 -1.20 8.91 -0.29
CA GLN A 95 -1.69 9.82 -1.32
C GLN A 95 -0.58 10.35 -2.23
N ARG A 96 0.65 10.47 -1.72
CA ARG A 96 1.74 11.17 -2.41
C ARG A 96 2.89 10.27 -2.83
N LEU A 97 3.18 9.19 -2.10
CA LEU A 97 4.36 8.37 -2.38
C LEU A 97 4.02 7.06 -3.10
N LEU A 98 2.95 6.36 -2.69
CA LEU A 98 2.60 5.07 -3.28
C LEU A 98 2.43 5.11 -4.81
N PRO A 99 1.77 6.12 -5.42
CA PRO A 99 1.63 6.17 -6.87
C PRO A 99 2.96 6.22 -7.62
N PHE A 100 3.98 6.88 -7.06
CA PHE A 100 5.29 7.03 -7.69
C PHE A 100 6.19 5.82 -7.45
N ALA A 101 6.26 5.38 -6.18
CA ALA A 101 7.09 4.24 -5.81
C ALA A 101 6.64 2.97 -6.52
N PHE A 102 5.32 2.72 -6.57
CA PHE A 102 4.83 1.45 -7.08
C PHE A 102 4.80 1.37 -8.60
N ALA A 103 4.89 2.51 -9.31
CA ALA A 103 5.07 2.52 -10.76
C ALA A 103 6.34 1.75 -11.19
N HIS A 104 7.37 1.70 -10.34
CA HIS A 104 8.61 0.97 -10.59
C HIS A 104 8.65 -0.41 -9.92
N LEU A 105 7.90 -0.60 -8.83
CA LEU A 105 8.00 -1.80 -8.00
C LEU A 105 6.93 -2.86 -8.30
N LEU A 106 5.79 -2.48 -8.85
CA LEU A 106 4.65 -3.39 -9.09
C LEU A 106 4.32 -3.49 -10.57
N ASP A 107 3.63 -4.58 -10.93
CA ASP A 107 3.12 -4.75 -12.28
C ASP A 107 2.17 -3.60 -12.66
N ARG A 108 2.12 -3.29 -13.95
CA ARG A 108 1.43 -2.11 -14.47
C ARG A 108 0.00 -1.97 -13.96
N ASP A 109 -0.77 -3.04 -14.08
CA ASP A 109 -2.19 -3.02 -13.73
C ASP A 109 -2.40 -2.90 -12.21
N VAL A 110 -1.49 -3.45 -11.41
CA VAL A 110 -1.51 -3.40 -9.95
C VAL A 110 -1.20 -1.99 -9.47
N TYR A 111 -0.11 -1.37 -9.96
CA TYR A 111 0.22 -0.02 -9.53
C TYR A 111 -0.83 0.98 -10.00
N GLN A 112 -1.40 0.82 -11.20
CA GLN A 112 -2.46 1.70 -11.71
C GLN A 112 -3.69 1.67 -10.80
N ALA A 113 -4.08 0.48 -10.32
CA ALA A 113 -5.16 0.36 -9.35
C ALA A 113 -4.84 1.07 -8.03
N ILE A 114 -3.63 0.88 -7.47
CA ILE A 114 -3.22 1.53 -6.23
C ILE A 114 -3.11 3.05 -6.40
N ALA A 115 -2.57 3.52 -7.52
CA ALA A 115 -2.47 4.93 -7.87
C ALA A 115 -3.85 5.57 -8.01
N GLY A 116 -4.82 4.87 -8.60
CA GLY A 116 -6.22 5.30 -8.67
C GLY A 116 -6.84 5.49 -7.29
N VAL A 117 -6.63 4.54 -6.37
CA VAL A 117 -7.08 4.66 -4.97
C VAL A 117 -6.40 5.85 -4.28
N GLY A 118 -5.09 6.01 -4.45
CA GLY A 118 -4.35 7.15 -3.90
C GLY A 118 -4.86 8.50 -4.44
N SER A 119 -5.18 8.56 -5.74
CA SER A 119 -5.79 9.73 -6.38
C SER A 119 -7.16 10.03 -5.78
N PHE A 120 -8.03 9.02 -5.70
CA PHE A 120 -9.36 9.16 -5.11
C PHE A 120 -9.30 9.75 -3.69
N PHE A 121 -8.43 9.22 -2.82
CA PHE A 121 -8.29 9.76 -1.47
C PHE A 121 -7.67 11.15 -1.44
N ARG A 122 -6.74 11.45 -2.34
CA ARG A 122 -6.19 12.81 -2.45
C ARG A 122 -7.30 13.79 -2.81
N ASP A 123 -8.12 13.44 -3.78
CA ASP A 123 -9.23 14.27 -4.29
C ASP A 123 -10.31 14.43 -3.19
N LEU A 124 -10.66 13.36 -2.49
CA LEU A 124 -11.57 13.38 -1.34
C LEU A 124 -11.07 14.28 -0.20
N CYS A 125 -9.76 14.33 0.03
CA CYS A 125 -9.14 15.16 1.07
C CYS A 125 -8.80 16.58 0.58
N THR A 126 -9.14 16.96 -0.66
CA THR A 126 -8.99 18.34 -1.10
C THR A 126 -10.02 19.24 -0.44
N ARG A 127 -9.63 20.50 -0.20
CA ARG A 127 -10.52 21.50 0.39
C ARG A 127 -11.63 21.94 -0.58
N THR A 128 -11.42 21.74 -1.87
CA THR A 128 -12.32 22.21 -2.93
C THR A 128 -12.46 21.11 -3.97
N LEU A 129 -13.69 20.67 -4.21
CA LEU A 129 -14.01 19.79 -5.33
C LEU A 129 -14.06 20.65 -6.59
N THR A 130 -13.00 20.61 -7.41
CA THR A 130 -13.04 21.16 -8.76
C THR A 130 -13.82 20.21 -9.66
N ARG A 131 -14.90 20.74 -10.24
CA ARG A 131 -15.84 20.02 -11.11
C ARG A 131 -15.29 19.83 -12.52
#